data_AF-X7ZCU9-F1
#
_entry.id   AF-X7ZCU9-F1
#
_cell.length_a   1.000
_cell.length_b   1.000
_cell.length_c   1.000
_cell.angle_alpha   90.00
_cell.angle_beta   90.00
_cell.angle_gamma   90.00
#
_symmetry.space_group_name_H-M   'P 1'
#
loop_
_entity.id
_entity.type
_entity.pdbx_description
1 polymer ?
#
loop_
_entity_poly.entity_id
_entity_poly.type
_entity_poly.pdbx_seq_one_letter_code
_entity_poly.pdbx_strand_id
1 'polypeptide(L)'
;MRARLFRVAEDEHVLVAVVHHIAADGWSITPLVRDLSVAYAARCGGGPGWDPLPVQYADYTLWQREQLGELDDPDSLIAAQVAFWEHELAGFPSGWSCPPIGRIRRWPIIAGRGCPWSAGAGAAADCPVPGSTTRPVSW
;
A
#
# COMPACT_ATOMS: atom_id res chain seq x y z
N MET A 1 5.95 -12.53 -7.01
CA MET A 1 6.03 -12.60 -5.53
C MET A 1 7.05 -13.65 -5.12
N ARG A 2 7.75 -13.45 -4.01
CA ARG A 2 8.61 -14.46 -3.38
C ARG A 2 8.27 -14.54 -1.89
N ALA A 3 8.18 -15.74 -1.33
CA ALA A 3 7.91 -15.94 0.09
C ALA A 3 8.92 -16.92 0.71
N ARG A 4 9.28 -16.67 1.97
CA ARG A 4 10.16 -17.50 2.79
C ARG A 4 9.65 -17.51 4.23
N LEU A 5 9.56 -18.70 4.82
CA LEU A 5 9.23 -18.88 6.22
C LEU A 5 10.50 -19.27 6.98
N PHE A 6 10.76 -18.56 8.07
CA PHE A 6 11.86 -18.85 8.97
C PHE A 6 11.30 -19.29 10.31
N ARG A 7 11.81 -20.40 10.84
CA ARG A 7 11.53 -20.82 12.22
C ARG A 7 12.60 -20.21 13.12
N VAL A 8 12.19 -19.41 14.09
CA VAL A 8 13.09 -18.67 15.00
C VAL A 8 13.16 -19.35 16.37
N ALA A 9 12.05 -19.98 16.81
CA ALA A 9 11.97 -20.87 17.97
C ALA A 9 10.97 -22.00 17.70
N GLU A 10 10.65 -22.82 18.71
CA GLU A 10 9.70 -23.95 18.57
C GLU A 10 8.32 -23.48 18.07
N ASP A 11 7.76 -22.46 18.72
CA ASP A 11 6.44 -21.90 18.39
C ASP A 11 6.51 -20.51 17.72
N GLU A 12 7.70 -20.06 17.34
CA GLU A 12 7.91 -18.72 16.76
C GLU A 12 8.41 -18.80 15.32
N HIS A 13 7.65 -18.18 14.42
CA HIS A 13 7.94 -18.18 12.98
C HIS A 13 7.83 -16.77 12.40
N VAL A 14 8.71 -16.46 11.46
CA VAL A 14 8.72 -15.20 10.70
C VAL A 14 8.48 -15.52 9.24
N LEU A 15 7.35 -15.03 8.71
CA LEU A 15 7.06 -15.07 7.28
C LEU A 15 7.56 -13.79 6.61
N VAL A 16 8.46 -13.94 5.65
CA VAL A 16 8.91 -12.86 4.78
C VAL A 16 8.30 -13.05 3.40
N ALA A 17 7.49 -12.09 2.98
CA ALA A 17 6.92 -12.03 1.64
C ALA A 17 7.37 -10.75 0.94
N VAL A 18 7.87 -10.89 -0.29
CA VAL A 18 8.32 -9.79 -1.14
C VAL A 18 7.48 -9.78 -2.41
N VAL A 19 6.83 -8.65 -2.64
CA VAL A 19 6.12 -8.34 -3.88
C VAL A 19 6.83 -7.16 -4.54
N HIS A 20 7.00 -7.25 -5.86
CA HIS A 20 7.55 -6.16 -6.65
C HIS A 20 6.47 -5.08 -6.80
N HIS A 21 6.82 -3.80 -6.65
CA HIS A 21 5.84 -2.69 -6.65
C HIS A 21 4.99 -2.60 -7.93
N ILE A 22 5.48 -3.14 -9.05
CA ILE A 22 4.68 -3.27 -10.30
C ILE A 22 3.38 -4.07 -10.12
N ALA A 23 3.32 -4.94 -9.11
CA ALA A 23 2.20 -5.83 -8.85
C ALA A 23 1.47 -5.52 -7.53
N ALA A 24 1.93 -4.53 -6.75
CA ALA A 24 1.25 -4.10 -5.53
C ALA A 24 1.72 -2.70 -5.08
N ASP A 25 0.75 -1.92 -4.63
CA ASP A 25 0.96 -0.65 -3.95
C ASP A 25 0.72 -0.77 -2.44
N GLY A 26 0.83 0.34 -1.72
CA GLY A 26 0.60 0.37 -0.27
C GLY A 26 -0.82 -0.04 0.15
N TRP A 27 -1.83 0.20 -0.69
CA TRP A 27 -3.20 -0.21 -0.39
C TRP A 27 -3.43 -1.70 -0.60
N SER A 28 -2.69 -2.31 -1.52
CA SER A 28 -2.77 -3.73 -1.86
C SER A 28 -2.21 -4.66 -0.76
N ILE A 29 -1.39 -4.14 0.17
CA ILE A 29 -0.77 -4.97 1.23
C ILE A 29 -1.78 -5.43 2.28
N THR A 30 -2.69 -4.56 2.70
CA THR A 30 -3.72 -4.90 3.70
C THR A 30 -4.63 -6.06 3.25
N PRO A 31 -5.27 -6.04 2.06
CA PRO A 31 -6.07 -7.16 1.60
C PRO A 31 -5.22 -8.42 1.38
N LEU A 32 -3.99 -8.30 0.87
CA LEU A 32 -3.09 -9.46 0.70
C LEU A 32 -2.83 -10.19 2.04
N VAL A 33 -2.54 -9.46 3.12
CA VAL A 33 -2.28 -10.05 4.44
C VAL A 33 -3.55 -10.66 5.03
N ARG A 34 -4.70 -10.00 4.85
CA ARG A 34 -6.00 -10.50 5.29
C ARG A 34 -6.32 -11.82 4.60
N ASP A 35 -6.25 -11.86 3.27
CA ASP A 35 -6.60 -13.01 2.45
C ASP A 35 -5.67 -14.18 2.74
N LEU A 36 -4.37 -13.92 2.93
CA LEU A 36 -3.41 -14.93 3.36
C LEU A 36 -3.80 -15.55 4.71
N SER A 37 -4.20 -14.73 5.69
CA SER A 37 -4.60 -15.19 7.03
C SER A 37 -5.87 -16.05 6.96
N VAL A 38 -6.86 -15.62 6.16
CA VAL A 38 -8.11 -16.37 5.92
C VAL A 38 -7.82 -17.70 5.24
N ALA A 39 -7.02 -17.69 4.16
CA ALA A 39 -6.66 -18.89 3.44
C ALA A 39 -5.87 -19.88 4.30
N TYR A 40 -4.99 -19.37 5.17
CA TYR A 40 -4.23 -20.18 6.11
C TYR A 40 -5.18 -20.88 7.11
N ALA A 41 -6.08 -20.14 7.76
CA ALA A 41 -7.04 -20.70 8.71
C ALA A 41 -7.97 -21.73 8.06
N ALA A 42 -8.47 -21.44 6.86
CA ALA A 42 -9.39 -22.31 6.14
C ALA A 42 -8.75 -23.62 5.65
N ARG A 43 -7.41 -23.65 5.48
CA ARG A 43 -6.72 -24.84 4.94
C ARG A 43 -6.80 -26.05 5.85
N CYS A 44 -6.99 -25.85 7.16
CA CYS A 44 -7.19 -26.95 8.12
C CYS A 44 -8.51 -27.72 7.89
N GLY A 45 -9.46 -27.15 7.15
CA GLY A 45 -10.81 -27.70 6.93
C GLY A 45 -11.20 -27.90 5.47
N GLY A 46 -10.26 -27.87 4.52
CA GLY A 46 -10.54 -28.11 3.09
C GLY A 46 -10.21 -26.93 2.15
N GLY A 47 -9.81 -25.78 2.70
CA GLY A 47 -9.40 -24.61 1.91
C GLY A 47 -10.44 -23.47 1.88
N PRO A 48 -10.05 -22.28 1.40
CA PRO A 48 -10.94 -21.13 1.35
C PRO A 48 -12.00 -21.30 0.25
N GLY A 49 -13.28 -21.11 0.59
CA GLY A 49 -14.40 -21.10 -0.35
C GLY A 49 -14.65 -19.70 -0.93
N TRP A 50 -13.65 -19.15 -1.62
CA TRP A 50 -13.79 -17.82 -2.24
C TRP A 50 -14.46 -17.91 -3.60
N ASP A 51 -15.42 -17.01 -3.81
CA ASP A 51 -15.90 -16.71 -5.16
C ASP A 51 -14.83 -15.94 -5.94
N PRO A 52 -14.73 -16.13 -7.27
CA PRO A 52 -13.84 -15.33 -8.10
C PRO A 52 -14.15 -13.84 -7.95
N LEU A 53 -13.11 -13.00 -7.89
CA LEU A 53 -13.32 -11.55 -7.89
C LEU A 53 -14.00 -11.14 -9.20
N PRO A 54 -15.02 -10.27 -9.14
CA PRO A 54 -15.79 -9.87 -10.32
C PRO A 54 -14.97 -9.07 -11.33
N VAL A 55 -13.83 -8.51 -10.89
CA VAL A 55 -12.91 -7.73 -11.70
C VAL A 55 -11.48 -8.15 -11.35
N GLN A 56 -10.68 -8.42 -12.39
CA GLN A 56 -9.24 -8.67 -12.30
C GLN A 56 -8.46 -7.43 -12.72
N TYR A 57 -7.18 -7.39 -12.36
CA TYR A 57 -6.30 -6.27 -12.78
C TYR A 57 -6.20 -6.15 -14.31
N ALA A 58 -6.30 -7.27 -15.04
CA ALA A 58 -6.34 -7.25 -16.51
C ALA A 58 -7.56 -6.45 -17.01
N ASP A 59 -8.74 -6.66 -16.42
CA ASP A 59 -9.96 -5.93 -16.77
C ASP A 59 -9.79 -4.43 -16.49
N TYR A 60 -9.16 -4.09 -15.36
CA TYR A 60 -8.79 -2.70 -15.05
C TYR A 60 -7.88 -2.09 -16.12
N THR A 61 -6.85 -2.81 -16.60
CA THR A 61 -5.95 -2.29 -17.63
C THR A 61 -6.63 -2.08 -18.98
N LEU A 62 -7.56 -2.96 -19.35
CA LEU A 62 -8.36 -2.82 -20.57
C LEU A 62 -9.31 -1.64 -20.45
N TRP A 63 -10.05 -1.56 -19.35
CA TRP A 63 -10.93 -0.43 -19.05
C TRP A 63 -10.16 0.90 -19.05
N GLN A 64 -8.98 0.97 -18.41
CA GLN A 64 -8.18 2.18 -18.37
C GLN A 64 -7.79 2.65 -19.77
N ARG A 65 -7.37 1.74 -20.64
CA ARG A 65 -7.04 2.06 -22.03
C ARG A 65 -8.27 2.56 -22.79
N GLU A 66 -9.41 1.89 -22.63
CA GLU A 66 -10.67 2.30 -23.25
C GLU A 66 -11.12 3.70 -22.79
N GLN A 67 -10.96 4.02 -21.50
CA GLN A 67 -11.32 5.33 -20.98
C GLN A 67 -10.36 6.42 -21.45
N LEU A 68 -9.06 6.15 -21.48
CA LEU A 68 -8.04 7.14 -21.81
C LEU A 68 -7.97 7.43 -23.32
N GLY A 69 -8.27 6.44 -24.16
CA GLY A 69 -8.12 6.54 -25.61
C GLY A 69 -6.65 6.42 -26.04
N GLU A 70 -6.37 6.83 -27.28
CA GLU A 70 -5.04 6.71 -27.88
C GLU A 70 -4.33 8.08 -27.89
N LEU A 71 -3.03 8.09 -27.61
CA LEU A 71 -2.26 9.32 -27.46
C LEU A 71 -2.17 10.16 -28.74
N ASP A 72 -2.21 9.50 -29.90
CA ASP A 72 -2.14 10.17 -31.20
C ASP A 72 -3.48 10.78 -31.65
N ASP A 73 -4.57 10.51 -30.91
CA ASP A 73 -5.87 11.11 -31.14
C ASP A 73 -5.99 12.42 -30.32
N PRO A 74 -6.03 13.60 -30.97
CA PRO A 74 -6.10 14.89 -30.28
C PRO A 74 -7.39 15.10 -29.49
N ASP A 75 -8.46 14.35 -29.81
CA ASP A 75 -9.74 14.42 -29.11
C ASP A 75 -9.83 13.42 -27.94
N SER A 76 -8.77 12.64 -27.68
CA SER A 76 -8.72 11.66 -26.59
C SER A 76 -8.51 12.31 -25.21
N LEU A 77 -9.00 11.63 -24.16
CA LEU A 77 -8.81 12.09 -22.78
C LEU A 77 -7.33 12.07 -22.38
N ILE A 78 -6.55 11.10 -22.85
CA ILE A 78 -5.12 11.04 -22.56
C ILE A 78 -4.36 12.21 -23.18
N ALA A 79 -4.67 12.62 -24.41
CA ALA A 79 -4.05 13.78 -25.04
C ALA A 79 -4.33 15.06 -24.25
N ALA A 80 -5.58 15.26 -23.82
CA ALA A 80 -5.97 16.39 -22.98
C ALA A 80 -5.26 16.39 -21.61
N GLN A 81 -5.14 15.23 -20.95
CA GLN A 81 -4.44 15.12 -19.67
C GLN A 81 -2.94 15.39 -19.80
N VAL A 82 -2.30 14.87 -20.85
CA VAL A 82 -0.88 15.13 -21.12
C VAL A 82 -0.64 16.61 -21.37
N ALA A 83 -1.43 17.25 -22.24
CA ALA A 83 -1.30 18.68 -22.53
C ALA A 83 -1.48 19.55 -21.26
N PHE A 84 -2.43 19.18 -20.39
CA PHE A 84 -2.60 19.82 -19.10
C PHE A 84 -1.36 19.71 -18.21
N TRP A 85 -0.82 18.49 -18.02
CA TRP A 85 0.35 18.30 -17.16
C TRP A 85 1.63 18.90 -17.73
N GLU A 86 1.79 18.91 -19.06
CA GLU A 86 2.89 19.63 -19.71
C GLU A 86 2.82 21.14 -19.44
N HIS A 87 1.62 21.71 -19.46
CA HIS A 87 1.40 23.12 -19.13
C HIS A 87 1.67 23.41 -17.64
N GLU A 88 1.09 22.62 -16.74
CA GLU A 88 1.23 22.84 -15.29
C GLU A 88 2.65 22.61 -14.78
N LEU A 89 3.36 21.65 -15.36
CA LEU A 89 4.76 21.36 -15.01
C LEU A 89 5.75 22.21 -15.83
N ALA A 90 5.27 23.13 -16.66
CA ALA A 90 6.12 24.02 -17.43
C ALA A 90 6.97 24.90 -16.50
N GLY A 91 8.29 24.85 -16.70
CA GLY A 91 9.23 25.63 -15.88
C GLY A 91 9.51 25.03 -14.50
N PHE A 92 9.08 23.78 -14.21
CA PHE A 92 9.44 23.11 -12.97
C PHE A 92 10.97 22.92 -12.89
N PRO A 93 11.63 23.35 -11.80
CA PRO A 93 13.07 23.25 -11.69
C PRO A 93 13.51 21.78 -11.67
N SER A 94 14.44 21.43 -12.57
CA SER A 94 14.94 20.06 -12.76
C SER A 94 15.77 19.51 -11.59
N GLY A 95 16.06 20.34 -10.60
CA GLY A 95 16.89 19.98 -9.45
C GLY A 95 16.36 20.59 -8.18
N TRP A 96 15.75 19.76 -7.34
CA TRP A 96 15.64 20.08 -5.92
C TRP A 96 16.94 19.64 -5.24
N SER A 97 17.76 20.61 -4.84
CA SER A 97 18.87 20.31 -3.93
C SER A 97 18.29 20.02 -2.55
N CYS A 98 18.27 18.75 -2.16
CA CYS A 98 17.98 18.39 -0.78
C CYS A 98 19.03 19.07 0.12
N PRO A 99 18.62 19.83 1.16
CA PRO A 99 19.59 20.40 2.09
C PRO A 99 20.48 19.27 2.64
N PRO A 100 21.81 19.49 2.74
CA PRO A 100 22.70 18.46 3.28
C PRO A 100 22.15 18.04 4.63
N ILE A 101 22.03 16.74 4.85
CA ILE A 101 21.40 16.17 6.03
C ILE A 101 22.17 16.61 7.28
N GLY A 102 21.78 17.76 7.83
CA GLY A 102 22.41 18.35 8.99
C GLY A 102 22.09 17.48 10.20
N ARG A 103 23.10 16.71 10.64
CA ARG A 103 23.14 15.89 11.87
C ARG A 103 21.75 15.46 12.34
N ILE A 104 21.22 14.40 11.70
CA ILE A 104 20.02 13.69 12.18
C ILE A 104 20.18 13.50 13.69
N ARG A 105 19.31 14.12 14.49
CA ARG A 105 19.10 13.66 15.87
C ARG A 105 18.65 12.23 15.72
N ARG A 106 19.53 11.28 16.06
CA ARG A 106 19.22 9.85 16.03
C ARG A 106 17.97 9.67 16.89
N TRP A 107 16.83 9.47 16.24
CA TRP A 107 15.61 9.09 16.94
C TRP A 107 15.91 7.75 17.64
N PRO A 108 15.54 7.59 18.91
CA PRO A 108 15.69 6.29 19.55
C PRO A 108 14.92 5.27 18.71
N ILE A 109 15.57 4.16 18.37
CA ILE A 109 14.88 3.02 17.78
C ILE A 109 13.90 2.55 18.86
N ILE A 110 12.61 2.87 18.69
CA ILE A 110 11.56 2.20 19.44
C ILE A 110 11.48 0.82 18.82
N ALA A 111 12.23 -0.12 19.39
CA ALA A 111 11.97 -1.54 19.17
C ALA A 111 10.61 -1.82 19.81
N GLY A 112 9.55 -1.68 19.02
CA GLY A 112 8.24 -2.19 19.36
C GLY A 112 8.38 -3.69 19.53
N ARG A 113 8.49 -4.17 20.77
CA ARG A 113 8.15 -5.57 21.07
C ARG A 113 6.73 -5.75 20.55
N GLY A 114 6.53 -6.75 19.70
CA GLY A 114 5.29 -6.93 18.96
C GLY A 114 4.07 -6.70 19.85
N CYS A 115 3.25 -5.72 19.50
CA CYS A 115 1.91 -5.63 20.07
C CYS A 115 1.19 -6.92 19.70
N PRO A 116 0.72 -7.72 20.67
CA PRO A 116 -0.11 -8.86 20.36
C PRO A 116 -1.42 -8.33 19.77
N TRP A 117 -1.66 -8.64 18.51
CA TRP A 117 -2.95 -8.36 17.87
C TRP A 117 -3.98 -9.35 18.42
N SER A 118 -4.92 -8.85 19.21
CA SER A 118 -6.14 -9.58 19.58
C SER A 118 -7.23 -9.24 18.59
N ALA A 119 -7.68 -10.24 17.81
CA ALA A 119 -8.86 -10.09 16.95
C ALA A 119 -10.13 -10.06 17.81
N GLY A 120 -10.51 -8.86 18.26
CA GLY A 120 -11.82 -8.58 18.85
C GLY A 120 -12.57 -7.61 17.95
N ALA A 121 -13.74 -8.02 17.45
CA ALA A 121 -14.63 -7.16 16.68
C ALA A 121 -15.03 -5.93 17.53
N GLY A 122 -14.64 -4.74 17.08
CA GLY A 122 -15.10 -3.47 17.65
C GLY A 122 -14.23 -2.92 18.78
N ALA A 123 -13.03 -2.42 18.48
CA ALA A 123 -12.38 -1.39 19.27
C ALA A 123 -11.36 -0.63 18.41
N ALA A 124 -11.57 0.68 18.24
CA ALA A 124 -10.56 1.58 17.72
C ALA A 124 -9.36 1.56 18.68
N ALA A 125 -8.18 1.20 18.19
CA ALA A 125 -6.95 1.30 18.95
C ALA A 125 -6.52 2.77 19.00
N ASP A 126 -6.97 3.48 20.03
CA ASP A 126 -6.36 4.74 20.46
C ASP A 126 -4.95 4.42 20.99
N CYS A 127 -3.95 4.59 20.12
CA CYS A 127 -2.57 4.77 20.57
C CYS A 127 -2.39 6.27 20.86
N PRO A 128 -2.18 6.69 22.13
CA PRO A 128 -1.91 8.08 22.41
C PRO A 128 -0.49 8.41 21.94
N VAL A 129 -0.40 9.27 20.92
CA VAL A 129 0.86 9.91 20.53
C VAL A 129 1.14 11.00 21.58
N PRO A 130 2.26 10.95 22.33
CA PRO A 130 2.58 12.03 23.26
C PRO A 130 2.92 13.29 22.46
N GLY A 131 2.05 14.31 22.53
CA GLY A 131 2.33 15.66 22.01
C GLY A 131 1.43 16.19 20.90
N SER A 132 0.38 15.51 20.47
CA SER A 132 -0.56 16.07 19.49
C SER A 132 -1.56 17.02 20.17
N THR A 133 -1.27 18.32 20.19
CA THR A 133 -2.30 19.34 20.41
C THR A 133 -3.12 19.49 19.14
N THR A 134 -4.18 18.69 19.01
CA THR A 134 -5.12 18.78 17.89
C THR A 134 -5.96 20.04 18.07
N ARG A 135 -5.72 21.09 17.26
CA ARG A 135 -6.69 22.19 17.09
C ARG A 135 -7.72 21.75 16.04
N PRO A 136 -9.03 21.87 16.33
CA PRO A 136 -10.06 21.51 15.35
C PRO A 136 -10.09 22.53 14.21
N VAL A 137 -10.11 22.03 12.97
CA VAL A 137 -10.46 22.81 11.77
C VAL A 137 -11.91 22.47 11.47
N SER A 138 -12.80 23.48 11.57
CA SER A 138 -14.19 23.41 11.12
C SER A 138 -14.26 23.79 9.65
N TRP A 139 -15.01 23.01 8.86
CA TRP A 139 -15.54 23.46 7.57
C TRP A 139 -16.74 24.38 7.80
#